data_AF-A0A1V0A0T8-F1
#
_entry.id   AF-A0A1V0A0T8-F1
#
_cell.length_a   1.000
_cell.length_b   1.000
_cell.length_c   1.000
_cell.angle_alpha   90.00
_cell.angle_beta   90.00
_cell.angle_gamma   90.00
#
_symmetry.space_group_name_H-M   'P 1'
#
loop_
_entity.id
_entity.type
_entity.pdbx_description
1 polymer ?
#
loop_
_entity_poly.entity_id
_entity_poly.type
_entity_poly.pdbx_seq_one_letter_code
_entity_poly.pdbx_strand_id
1 'polypeptide(L)'
;MTELREVAAALRQISAGFAALADAISDTEPPEEARYRELIQEWGERGLTRAEASALFRKHGFSPQVAGGWARGDWLEIRDDGRRYLTERSLRWLSDD
;
A
#
# COMPACT_ATOMS: atom_id res chain seq x y z
N MET A 1 24.31 -11.03 -43.55
CA MET A 1 23.86 -9.82 -42.80
C MET A 1 22.37 -9.83 -42.48
N THR A 2 21.54 -10.60 -43.21
CA THR A 2 20.08 -10.73 -42.99
C THR A 2 19.72 -11.50 -41.72
N GLU A 3 20.38 -12.65 -41.47
CA GLU A 3 20.19 -13.50 -40.29
C GLU A 3 20.32 -12.77 -38.94
N LEU A 4 21.36 -11.96 -38.77
CA LEU A 4 21.59 -11.21 -37.52
C LEU A 4 20.50 -10.17 -37.26
N ARG A 5 19.89 -9.61 -38.32
CA ARG A 5 18.78 -8.66 -38.19
C ARG A 5 17.49 -9.37 -37.78
N GLU A 6 17.27 -10.57 -38.28
CA GLU A 6 16.13 -11.40 -37.91
C GLU A 6 16.23 -11.90 -36.47
N VAL A 7 17.41 -12.35 -36.05
CA VAL A 7 17.68 -12.68 -34.65
C VAL A 7 17.46 -11.48 -33.73
N ALA A 8 17.94 -10.29 -34.12
CA ALA A 8 17.71 -9.08 -33.34
C ALA A 8 16.22 -8.68 -33.28
N ALA A 9 15.46 -8.90 -34.36
CA ALA A 9 14.02 -8.64 -34.38
C ALA A 9 13.26 -9.62 -33.45
N ALA A 10 13.61 -10.91 -33.51
CA ALA A 10 13.04 -11.93 -32.64
C ALA A 10 13.30 -11.63 -31.16
N LEU A 11 14.53 -11.23 -30.80
CA LEU A 11 14.88 -10.86 -29.43
C LEU A 11 14.09 -9.65 -28.91
N ARG A 12 13.88 -8.63 -29.75
CA ARG A 12 13.04 -7.47 -29.39
C ARG A 12 11.59 -7.88 -29.16
N GLN A 13 11.06 -8.77 -30.01
CA GLN A 13 9.69 -9.25 -29.88
C GLN A 13 9.49 -10.07 -28.60
N ILE A 14 10.47 -10.92 -28.25
CA ILE A 14 10.49 -11.65 -26.97
C ILE A 14 10.53 -10.68 -25.79
N SER A 15 11.41 -9.67 -25.82
CA SER A 15 11.49 -8.65 -24.77
C SER A 15 10.19 -7.88 -24.60
N ALA A 16 9.51 -7.53 -25.70
CA ALA A 16 8.22 -6.85 -25.66
C ALA A 16 7.12 -7.75 -25.05
N GLY A 17 7.14 -9.05 -25.35
CA GLY A 17 6.23 -10.02 -24.74
C GLY A 17 6.42 -10.14 -23.22
N PHE A 18 7.67 -10.13 -22.74
CA PHE A 18 7.94 -10.13 -21.29
C PHE A 18 7.50 -8.83 -20.61
N ALA A 19 7.67 -7.68 -21.27
CA ALA A 19 7.19 -6.40 -20.74
C ALA A 19 5.65 -6.38 -20.64
N ALA A 20 4.95 -6.82 -21.69
CA ALA A 20 3.49 -6.91 -21.67
C ALA A 20 2.96 -7.89 -20.61
N LEU A 21 3.66 -9.00 -20.38
CA LEU A 21 3.33 -9.94 -19.29
C LEU A 21 3.55 -9.28 -17.91
N ALA A 22 4.66 -8.56 -17.73
CA ALA A 22 4.97 -7.84 -16.50
C ALA A 22 3.91 -6.77 -16.19
N ASP A 23 3.44 -6.04 -17.20
CA ASP A 23 2.37 -5.06 -17.05
C ASP A 23 1.03 -5.73 -16.72
N ALA A 24 0.71 -6.85 -17.38
CA ALA A 24 -0.53 -7.59 -17.14
C ALA A 24 -0.62 -8.21 -15.73
N ILE A 25 0.51 -8.58 -15.13
CA ILE A 25 0.57 -9.03 -13.73
C ILE A 25 0.78 -7.88 -12.75
N SER A 26 1.11 -6.68 -13.22
CA SER A 26 1.23 -5.48 -12.37
C SER A 26 -0.13 -4.88 -11.98
N ASP A 27 -1.24 -5.48 -12.42
CA ASP A 27 -2.58 -5.28 -11.83
C ASP A 27 -2.71 -5.96 -10.44
N THR A 28 -1.59 -5.98 -9.71
CA THR A 28 -1.52 -6.34 -8.32
C THR A 28 -1.95 -5.11 -7.54
N GLU A 29 -2.84 -5.26 -6.55
CA GLU A 29 -3.16 -4.21 -5.58
C GLU A 29 -1.92 -3.37 -5.25
N PRO A 30 -2.05 -2.04 -5.02
CA PRO A 30 -0.91 -1.22 -4.66
C PRO A 30 -0.10 -1.96 -3.59
N PRO A 31 1.24 -1.98 -3.68
CA PRO A 31 2.09 -2.66 -2.71
C PRO A 31 1.53 -2.40 -1.32
N GLU A 32 1.44 -3.41 -0.45
CA GLU A 32 0.74 -3.29 0.84
C GLU A 32 1.12 -1.99 1.60
N GLU A 33 2.38 -1.59 1.45
CA GLU A 33 2.95 -0.32 1.87
C GLU A 33 2.23 0.93 1.32
N ALA A 34 1.96 1.04 0.02
CA ALA A 34 1.22 2.14 -0.58
C ALA A 34 -0.20 2.26 -0.03
N ARG A 35 -0.90 1.13 0.16
CA ARG A 35 -2.24 1.12 0.79
C ARG A 35 -2.20 1.58 2.25
N TYR A 36 -1.17 1.19 3.00
CA TYR A 36 -1.00 1.71 4.36
C TYR A 36 -0.70 3.20 4.37
N ARG A 37 0.08 3.70 3.42
CA ARG A 37 0.39 5.13 3.29
C ARG A 37 -0.88 5.93 2.98
N GLU A 38 -1.67 5.49 2.02
CA GLU A 38 -2.98 6.10 1.70
C GLU A 38 -3.94 6.07 2.91
N LEU A 39 -3.97 4.95 3.64
CA LEU A 39 -4.76 4.81 4.86
C LEU A 39 -4.33 5.82 5.94
N ILE A 40 -3.02 5.94 6.22
CA ILE A 40 -2.48 6.85 7.24
C ILE A 40 -2.74 8.31 6.82
N GLN A 41 -2.58 8.62 5.54
CA GLN A 41 -2.86 9.95 5.00
C GLN A 41 -4.34 10.32 5.14
N GLU A 42 -5.27 9.40 4.84
CA GLU A 42 -6.71 9.64 5.02
C GLU A 42 -7.13 9.68 6.50
N TRP A 43 -6.46 8.90 7.34
CA TRP A 43 -6.69 8.93 8.79
C TRP A 43 -6.35 10.32 9.34
N GLY A 44 -5.15 10.84 9.00
CA GLY A 44 -4.64 12.11 9.47
C GLY A 44 -4.51 12.19 10.99
N GLU A 45 -4.47 13.40 11.54
CA GLU A 45 -4.22 13.64 12.97
C GLU A 45 -5.48 13.46 13.85
N ARG A 46 -6.64 13.21 13.25
CA ARG A 46 -7.91 13.11 13.98
C ARG A 46 -8.05 11.76 14.69
N GLY A 47 -8.67 11.79 15.86
CA GLY A 47 -9.04 10.57 16.58
C GLY A 47 -10.26 9.90 15.96
N LEU A 48 -10.14 8.62 15.62
CA LEU A 48 -11.24 7.82 15.08
C LEU A 48 -11.87 6.92 16.15
N THR A 49 -13.19 6.81 16.12
CA THR A 49 -13.92 5.77 16.84
C THR A 49 -13.56 4.39 16.27
N ARG A 50 -13.90 3.33 17.01
CA ARG A 50 -13.72 1.95 16.54
C ARG A 50 -14.42 1.70 15.20
N ALA A 51 -15.61 2.25 15.03
CA ALA A 51 -16.42 2.07 13.82
C ALA A 51 -15.78 2.78 12.62
N GLU A 52 -15.35 4.03 12.79
CA GLU A 52 -14.66 4.81 11.75
C GLU A 52 -13.34 4.15 11.34
N ALA A 53 -12.51 3.75 12.31
CA ALA A 53 -11.27 3.03 12.01
C ALA A 53 -11.54 1.72 11.25
N SER A 54 -12.53 0.94 11.67
CA SER A 54 -12.90 -0.31 10.97
C SER A 54 -13.41 -0.05 9.56
N ALA A 55 -14.17 1.02 9.34
CA ALA A 55 -14.63 1.41 8.02
C ALA A 55 -13.46 1.86 7.13
N LEU A 56 -12.52 2.62 7.68
CA LEU A 56 -11.33 3.08 6.97
C LEU A 56 -10.42 1.91 6.56
N PHE A 57 -10.15 0.96 7.46
CA PHE A 57 -9.40 -0.25 7.11
C PHE A 57 -10.06 -1.01 5.94
N ARG A 58 -11.39 -1.22 5.98
CA ARG A 58 -12.08 -1.90 4.87
C ARG A 58 -12.01 -1.12 3.56
N LYS A 59 -12.11 0.21 3.61
CA LYS A 59 -12.01 1.08 2.43
C LYS A 59 -10.68 0.88 1.70
N HIS A 60 -9.61 0.67 2.46
CA HIS A 60 -8.25 0.43 1.94
C HIS A 60 -7.92 -1.06 1.74
N GLY A 61 -8.92 -1.95 1.79
CA GLY A 61 -8.74 -3.38 1.52
C GLY A 61 -8.19 -4.20 2.69
N PHE A 62 -8.10 -3.63 3.90
CA PHE A 62 -7.60 -4.33 5.08
C PHE A 62 -8.72 -4.97 5.91
N SER A 63 -8.40 -6.11 6.53
CA SER A 63 -9.25 -6.70 7.57
C SER A 63 -9.24 -5.82 8.83
N PRO A 64 -10.40 -5.52 9.46
CA PRO A 64 -10.45 -4.78 10.72
C PRO A 64 -9.66 -5.43 11.87
N GLN A 65 -9.32 -6.72 11.76
CA GLN A 65 -8.50 -7.43 12.75
C GLN A 65 -7.04 -6.94 12.77
N VAL A 66 -6.57 -6.32 11.69
CA VAL A 66 -5.20 -5.75 11.56
C VAL A 66 -4.98 -4.61 12.56
N ALA A 67 -6.04 -3.92 13.00
CA ALA A 67 -5.96 -2.85 14.00
C ALA A 67 -5.33 -3.30 15.34
N GLY A 68 -5.49 -4.57 15.72
CA GLY A 68 -4.85 -5.11 16.93
C GLY A 68 -3.35 -5.35 16.78
N GLY A 69 -2.87 -5.54 15.54
CA GLY A 69 -1.43 -5.55 15.22
C GLY A 69 -0.85 -4.15 15.25
N TRP A 70 -1.60 -3.16 14.77
CA TRP A 70 -1.19 -1.75 14.75
C TRP A 70 -1.02 -1.16 16.16
N ALA A 71 -1.94 -1.47 17.07
CA ALA A 71 -1.81 -1.06 18.47
C ALA A 71 -0.59 -1.71 19.16
N ARG A 72 -0.27 -2.98 18.84
CA ARG A 72 0.92 -3.66 19.39
C ARG A 72 2.22 -3.18 18.77
N GLY A 73 2.18 -2.73 17.52
CA GLY A 73 3.33 -2.23 16.78
C GLY A 73 3.58 -0.73 16.94
N ASP A 74 2.91 -0.07 17.89
CA ASP A 74 3.06 1.37 18.15
C ASP A 74 2.69 2.27 16.95
N TRP A 75 1.73 1.83 16.14
CA TRP A 75 1.16 2.61 15.02
C TRP A 75 -0.12 3.35 15.45
N LEU A 76 -0.79 2.87 16.49
CA LEU A 76 -2.01 3.47 17.03
C LEU A 76 -1.95 3.52 18.55
N GLU A 77 -2.46 4.63 19.10
CA GLU A 77 -2.74 4.75 20.52
C GLU A 77 -4.23 5.00 20.76
N ILE A 78 -4.74 4.49 21.89
CA ILE A 78 -6.08 4.81 22.37
C ILE A 78 -5.92 5.79 23.51
N ARG A 79 -6.49 6.99 23.36
CA ARG A 79 -6.44 8.05 24.38
C ARG A 79 -7.65 7.96 25.31
N ASP A 80 -7.65 8.81 26.35
CA ASP A 80 -8.66 8.82 27.41
C ASP A 80 -10.09 9.10 26.92
N ASP A 81 -10.24 9.68 25.73
CA ASP A 81 -11.52 9.91 25.06
C ASP A 81 -12.07 8.68 24.32
N GLY A 82 -11.35 7.55 24.38
CA GLY A 82 -11.70 6.29 23.73
C GLY A 82 -11.48 6.27 22.22
N ARG A 83 -10.90 7.32 21.64
CA ARG A 83 -10.57 7.40 20.22
C ARG A 83 -9.18 6.84 19.93
N ARG A 84 -8.98 6.41 18.69
CA ARG A 84 -7.73 5.88 18.15
C ARG A 84 -7.02 6.97 17.37
N TYR A 85 -5.81 7.26 17.76
CA TYR A 85 -4.94 8.23 17.11
C TYR A 85 -3.78 7.52 16.46
N LEU A 86 -3.36 8.00 15.30
CA LEU A 86 -2.05 7.68 14.76
C LEU A 86 -0.98 8.17 15.73
N THR A 87 0.03 7.34 15.97
CA THR A 87 1.22 7.75 16.71
C THR A 87 2.06 8.71 15.88
N GLU A 88 2.93 9.48 16.53
CA GLU A 88 3.88 10.35 15.83
C GLU A 88 4.79 9.57 14.88
N ARG A 89 5.15 8.33 15.24
CA ARG A 89 5.86 7.39 14.37
C ARG A 89 5.13 7.16 13.05
N SER A 90 3.82 6.95 13.12
CA SER A 90 2.97 6.70 11.94
C SER A 90 2.89 7.92 11.04
N LEU A 91 2.82 9.12 11.64
CA LEU A 91 2.78 10.37 10.89
C LEU A 91 4.13 10.71 10.25
N ARG A 92 5.25 10.47 10.93
CA ARG A 92 6.59 10.66 10.36
C ARG A 92 6.84 9.79 9.14
N TRP A 93 6.25 8.60 9.10
CA TRP A 93 6.36 7.72 7.94
C TRP A 93 5.76 8.33 6.66
N LEU A 94 4.84 9.31 6.76
CA LEU A 94 4.37 10.08 5.62
C LEU A 94 5.37 11.15 5.14
N SER A 95 6.34 11.51 5.98
CA SER A 95 7.30 12.60 5.73
C SER A 95 8.66 12.12 5.21
N ASP A 96 8.96 10.81 5.28
CA ASP A 96 10.23 10.21 4.85
C ASP A 96 10.27 9.92 3.33
N ASP A 97 9.75 10.82 2.49
CA ASP A 97 9.85 10.76 1.01
C ASP A 97 10.67 11.93 0.45
#